data_AF-A0A9D7ZXY7-F1
#
_entry.id   AF-A0A9D7ZXY7-F1
#
_cell.length_a   1.000
_cell.length_b   1.000
_cell.length_c   1.000
_cell.angle_alpha   90.00
_cell.angle_beta   90.00
_cell.angle_gamma   90.00
#
_symmetry.space_group_name_H-M   'P 1'
#
loop_
_entity.id
_entity.type
_entity.pdbx_description
1 polymer ?
#
loop_
_entity_poly.entity_id
_entity_poly.type
_entity_poly.pdbx_seq_one_letter_code
_entity_poly.pdbx_strand_id
1 'polypeptide(L)'
;MFNVKDFTFIIPPLWEKDWNGAISKAKGADRDLLICQAQALSMLKDINNFKVTPERIAWLSMWTKAFAALEGAKAALGINSQYIFKIIQRVSFEGCLHAELIFEPLSNMYRMKQSNKKVIISKWFESGTYNQIIIRLQAYAAWCFWNDKLFYEELLDSRTLHGIWDPEPAKQILNDPDMLSVHKKIYGPLDIETNKAELKESRLKMEEFYREKLKRTEVWLEYPSLVQWKKKIEELRKKPDGPITFFTLFDESVKSVPKRLCSVDLRFAYASYMEGSMLIHGSTIDQLMQIDEKKIFPSFIGSEETSESSAAQISSTCNKIFVLLYIFRNSVWNLQDNEE
;
A
#
# COMPACT_ATOMS: atom_id res chain seq x y z
N MET A 1 8.53 -7.48 -25.41
CA MET A 1 8.82 -6.03 -25.45
C MET A 1 8.35 -5.33 -24.17
N PHE A 2 8.48 -5.98 -22.99
CA PHE A 2 8.18 -5.39 -21.67
C PHE A 2 9.10 -6.01 -20.60
N ASN A 3 10.38 -6.27 -20.93
CA ASN A 3 11.26 -6.86 -19.93
C ASN A 3 11.45 -5.83 -18.81
N VAL A 4 11.31 -6.23 -17.55
CA VAL A 4 11.46 -5.32 -16.40
C VAL A 4 12.85 -4.65 -16.40
N LYS A 5 13.88 -5.34 -16.92
CA LYS A 5 15.24 -4.81 -17.07
C LYS A 5 15.36 -3.66 -18.08
N ASP A 6 14.36 -3.48 -18.96
CA ASP A 6 14.32 -2.39 -19.94
C ASP A 6 13.90 -1.05 -19.30
N PHE A 7 13.47 -1.07 -18.04
CA PHE A 7 12.99 0.11 -17.32
C PHE A 7 14.06 0.69 -16.38
N THR A 8 13.97 2.00 -16.19
CA THR A 8 14.78 2.76 -15.22
C THR A 8 13.84 3.52 -14.29
N PHE A 9 14.13 3.52 -12.99
CA PHE A 9 13.39 4.34 -12.03
C PHE A 9 13.65 5.82 -12.28
N ILE A 10 12.58 6.62 -12.24
CA ILE A 10 12.65 8.08 -12.20
C ILE A 10 12.22 8.49 -10.80
N ILE A 11 13.19 8.91 -9.98
CA ILE A 11 12.94 9.38 -8.62
C ILE A 11 13.14 10.89 -8.59
N PRO A 12 12.09 11.70 -8.37
CA PRO A 12 12.23 13.14 -8.30
C PRO A 12 13.09 13.52 -7.08
N PRO A 13 13.99 14.53 -7.19
CA PRO A 13 14.92 14.91 -6.13
C PRO A 13 14.24 15.73 -5.03
N LEU A 14 13.19 15.18 -4.42
CA LEU A 14 12.39 15.83 -3.38
C LEU A 14 13.20 16.17 -2.12
N TRP A 15 14.36 15.54 -1.93
CA TRP A 15 15.32 15.86 -0.86
C TRP A 15 16.01 17.22 -1.01
N GLU A 16 15.92 17.88 -2.17
CA GLU A 16 16.51 19.21 -2.41
C GLU A 16 15.66 20.37 -1.87
N LYS A 17 14.42 20.10 -1.45
CA LYS A 17 13.56 21.11 -0.81
C LYS A 17 14.13 21.54 0.55
N ASP A 18 13.73 22.73 1.02
CA ASP A 18 14.13 23.26 2.35
C ASP A 18 13.39 22.55 3.50
N TRP A 19 13.74 21.29 3.75
CA TRP A 19 13.17 20.48 4.83
C TRP A 19 13.55 21.02 6.21
N ASN A 20 14.76 21.55 6.39
CA ASN A 20 15.20 22.11 7.67
C ASN A 20 14.40 23.37 8.03
N GLY A 21 14.14 24.24 7.05
CA GLY A 21 13.25 25.39 7.21
C GLY A 21 11.81 24.98 7.53
N ALA A 22 11.28 23.94 6.88
CA ALA A 22 9.95 23.42 7.18
C ALA A 22 9.86 22.83 8.60
N ILE A 23 10.83 21.98 8.99
CA ILE A 23 10.89 21.33 10.31
C ILE A 23 11.04 22.35 11.43
N SER A 24 11.89 23.37 11.26
CA SER A 24 12.13 24.40 12.28
C SER A 24 10.91 25.28 12.56
N LYS A 25 10.01 25.43 11.59
CA LYS A 25 8.76 26.20 11.73
C LYS A 25 7.61 25.38 12.31
N ALA A 26 7.67 24.05 12.20
CA ALA A 26 6.65 23.13 12.69
C ALA A 26 6.79 22.83 14.19
N LYS A 27 5.70 22.37 14.81
CA LYS A 27 5.63 21.96 16.21
C LYS A 27 4.81 20.68 16.36
N GLY A 28 4.89 20.05 17.52
CA GLY A 28 4.09 18.86 17.86
C GLY A 28 4.20 17.75 16.82
N ALA A 29 3.09 17.09 16.55
CA ALA A 29 3.03 15.98 15.60
C ALA A 29 3.36 16.39 14.15
N ASP A 30 3.10 17.63 13.74
CA ASP A 30 3.47 18.12 12.39
C ASP A 30 5.00 18.10 12.20
N ARG A 31 5.74 18.50 13.24
CA ARG A 31 7.20 18.46 13.23
C ARG A 31 7.70 17.02 13.12
N ASP A 32 7.12 16.09 13.88
CA ASP A 32 7.52 14.68 13.88
C ASP A 32 7.27 14.01 12.52
N LEU A 33 6.12 14.30 11.89
CA LEU A 33 5.81 13.86 10.54
C LEU A 33 6.85 14.40 9.54
N LEU A 34 7.16 15.70 9.58
CA LEU A 34 8.16 16.33 8.70
C LEU A 34 9.56 15.74 8.90
N ILE A 35 9.97 15.47 10.14
CA ILE A 35 11.26 14.80 10.43
C ILE A 35 11.27 13.42 9.76
N CYS A 36 10.22 12.62 9.94
CA CYS A 36 10.13 11.30 9.34
C CYS A 36 10.13 11.36 7.81
N GLN A 37 9.45 12.34 7.20
CA GLN A 37 9.46 12.56 5.75
C GLN A 37 10.85 12.94 5.23
N ALA A 38 11.54 13.85 5.90
CA ALA A 38 12.90 14.26 5.54
C ALA A 38 13.88 13.08 5.62
N GLN A 39 13.76 12.26 6.68
CA GLN A 39 14.54 11.02 6.83
C GLN A 39 14.24 10.05 5.68
N ALA A 40 12.97 9.79 5.38
CA ALA A 40 12.57 8.91 4.28
C ALA A 40 13.13 9.35 2.93
N LEU A 41 13.11 10.66 2.64
CA LEU A 41 13.66 11.23 1.40
C LEU A 41 15.18 11.17 1.35
N SER A 42 15.85 11.34 2.49
CA SER A 42 17.32 11.20 2.57
C SER A 42 17.78 9.80 2.16
N MET A 43 16.96 8.77 2.38
CA MET A 43 17.24 7.40 1.94
C MET A 43 17.29 7.26 0.41
N LEU A 44 16.65 8.16 -0.33
CA LEU A 44 16.66 8.11 -1.79
C LEU A 44 17.89 8.81 -2.39
N LYS A 45 18.48 9.76 -1.67
CA LYS A 45 19.57 10.63 -2.14
C LYS A 45 20.80 9.86 -2.64
N ASP A 46 21.25 8.85 -1.91
CA ASP A 46 22.45 8.08 -2.29
C ASP A 46 22.16 6.86 -3.17
N ILE A 47 20.94 6.71 -3.72
CA ILE A 47 20.65 5.68 -4.71
C ILE A 47 21.25 6.16 -6.02
N ASN A 48 22.30 5.48 -6.48
CA ASN A 48 23.00 5.81 -7.73
C ASN A 48 22.69 4.82 -8.87
N ASN A 49 22.08 3.68 -8.56
CA ASN A 49 21.69 2.66 -9.52
C ASN A 49 20.16 2.62 -9.65
N PHE A 50 19.65 3.16 -10.75
CA PHE A 50 18.21 3.25 -11.03
C PHE A 50 17.67 2.10 -11.88
N LYS A 51 18.46 1.04 -12.12
CA LYS A 51 18.00 -0.16 -12.83
C LYS A 51 16.85 -0.81 -12.08
N VAL A 52 15.81 -1.19 -12.82
CA VAL A 52 14.61 -1.79 -12.23
C VAL A 52 14.80 -3.29 -12.07
N THR A 53 14.54 -3.79 -10.86
CA THR A 53 14.43 -5.21 -10.53
C THR A 53 13.19 -5.44 -9.65
N PRO A 54 12.64 -6.66 -9.58
CA PRO A 54 11.44 -6.91 -8.80
C PRO A 54 11.57 -6.54 -7.31
N GLU A 55 12.67 -6.90 -6.64
CA GLU A 55 12.89 -6.53 -5.25
C GLU A 55 13.02 -5.01 -5.03
N ARG A 56 13.59 -4.27 -5.98
CA ARG A 56 13.65 -2.80 -5.93
C ARG A 56 12.26 -2.18 -6.14
N ILE A 57 11.43 -2.74 -7.01
CA ILE A 57 10.02 -2.32 -7.16
C ILE A 57 9.27 -2.54 -5.83
N ALA A 58 9.42 -3.72 -5.21
CA ALA A 58 8.80 -4.01 -3.92
C ALA A 58 9.26 -3.03 -2.82
N TRP A 59 10.57 -2.80 -2.73
CA TRP A 59 11.16 -1.86 -1.77
C TRP A 59 10.60 -0.44 -1.97
N LEU A 60 10.59 0.06 -3.21
CA LEU A 60 10.10 1.40 -3.53
C LEU A 60 8.58 1.52 -3.36
N SER A 61 7.82 0.46 -3.62
CA SER A 61 6.38 0.39 -3.36
C SER A 61 6.09 0.54 -1.87
N MET A 62 6.81 -0.18 -1.00
CA MET A 62 6.68 -0.01 0.45
C MET A 62 7.08 1.38 0.92
N TRP A 63 8.20 1.91 0.42
CA TRP A 63 8.63 3.27 0.70
C TRP A 63 7.53 4.28 0.33
N THR A 64 6.96 4.15 -0.87
CA THR A 64 5.91 5.05 -1.39
C THR A 64 4.65 5.00 -0.54
N LYS A 65 4.20 3.80 -0.15
CA LYS A 65 3.02 3.63 0.71
C LYS A 65 3.21 4.30 2.08
N ALA A 66 4.38 4.11 2.71
CA ALA A 66 4.69 4.73 3.99
C ALA A 66 4.80 6.26 3.87
N PHE A 67 5.42 6.76 2.78
CA PHE A 67 5.56 8.19 2.54
C PHE A 67 4.20 8.86 2.29
N ALA A 68 3.34 8.24 1.47
CA ALA A 68 1.98 8.71 1.20
C ALA A 68 1.12 8.73 2.48
N ALA A 69 1.30 7.77 3.39
CA ALA A 69 0.64 7.77 4.68
C ALA A 69 1.07 8.97 5.55
N LEU A 70 2.35 9.36 5.53
CA LEU A 70 2.82 10.57 6.23
C LEU A 70 2.22 11.85 5.63
N GLU A 71 2.22 11.97 4.29
CA GLU A 71 1.59 13.11 3.60
C GLU A 71 0.10 13.22 3.92
N GLY A 72 -0.63 12.08 3.88
CA GLY A 72 -2.03 12.02 4.26
C GLY A 72 -2.26 12.41 5.72
N ALA A 73 -1.39 11.97 6.64
CA ALA A 73 -1.49 12.29 8.06
C ALA A 73 -1.27 13.79 8.32
N LYS A 74 -0.32 14.40 7.61
CA LYS A 74 -0.07 15.84 7.66
C LYS A 74 -1.28 16.63 7.17
N ALA A 75 -1.88 16.22 6.05
CA ALA A 75 -3.09 16.85 5.54
C ALA A 75 -4.29 16.69 6.51
N ALA A 76 -4.45 15.51 7.11
CA ALA A 76 -5.49 15.22 8.09
C ALA A 76 -5.34 16.05 9.37
N LEU A 77 -4.09 16.28 9.80
CA LEU A 77 -3.77 17.09 10.99
C LEU A 77 -4.23 18.54 10.81
N GLY A 78 -4.05 19.11 9.62
CA GLY A 78 -4.46 20.49 9.32
C GLY A 78 -5.97 20.75 9.46
N ILE A 79 -6.79 19.70 9.45
CA ILE A 79 -8.26 19.78 9.60
C ILE A 79 -8.78 18.94 10.78
N ASN A 80 -7.90 18.39 11.63
CA ASN A 80 -8.24 17.53 12.76
C ASN A 80 -9.19 16.36 12.41
N SER A 81 -9.02 15.73 11.24
CA SER A 81 -9.94 14.68 10.76
C SER A 81 -9.60 13.30 11.33
N GLN A 82 -10.34 12.86 12.35
CA GLN A 82 -10.17 11.53 12.95
C GLN A 82 -10.57 10.41 11.98
N TYR A 83 -11.56 10.67 11.14
CA TYR A 83 -11.96 9.74 10.08
C TYR A 83 -10.78 9.40 9.17
N ILE A 84 -10.08 10.42 8.66
CA ILE A 84 -8.92 10.22 7.77
C ILE A 84 -7.77 9.54 8.53
N PHE A 85 -7.51 9.94 9.79
CA PHE A 85 -6.47 9.29 10.59
C PHE A 85 -6.69 7.79 10.75
N LYS A 86 -7.90 7.34 11.07
CA LYS A 86 -8.21 5.90 11.23
C LYS A 86 -8.00 5.12 9.94
N ILE A 87 -8.33 5.70 8.79
CA ILE A 87 -8.06 5.09 7.47
C ILE A 87 -6.54 4.94 7.25
N ILE A 88 -5.78 6.02 7.48
CA ILE A 88 -4.32 6.02 7.28
C ILE A 88 -3.62 5.08 8.27
N GLN A 89 -4.08 5.03 9.52
CA GLN A 89 -3.60 4.09 10.53
C GLN A 89 -3.78 2.65 10.06
N ARG A 90 -4.96 2.28 9.55
CA ARG A 90 -5.20 0.93 9.00
C ARG A 90 -4.24 0.61 7.86
N VAL A 91 -4.07 1.53 6.91
CA VAL A 91 -3.20 1.31 5.73
C VAL A 91 -1.73 1.19 6.14
N SER A 92 -1.24 2.09 7.00
CA SER A 92 0.15 2.07 7.46
C SER A 92 0.44 0.86 8.36
N PHE A 93 -0.52 0.45 9.19
CA PHE A 93 -0.43 -0.77 10.01
C PHE A 93 -0.28 -2.03 9.16
N GLU A 94 -1.12 -2.20 8.13
CA GLU A 94 -1.01 -3.35 7.22
C GLU A 94 0.32 -3.33 6.44
N GLY A 95 0.76 -2.15 6.00
CA GLY A 95 2.10 -1.96 5.42
C GLY A 95 3.22 -2.35 6.38
N CYS A 96 3.07 -2.06 7.67
CA CYS A 96 4.03 -2.44 8.70
C CYS A 96 4.07 -3.97 8.88
N LEU A 97 2.92 -4.65 8.91
CA LEU A 97 2.89 -6.11 8.99
C LEU A 97 3.55 -6.79 7.78
N HIS A 98 3.39 -6.22 6.58
CA HIS A 98 4.09 -6.70 5.40
C HIS A 98 5.60 -6.50 5.51
N ALA A 99 6.04 -5.32 5.94
CA ALA A 99 7.45 -5.04 6.18
C ALA A 99 8.03 -6.00 7.24
N GLU A 100 7.38 -6.16 8.39
CA GLU A 100 7.79 -7.08 9.43
C GLU A 100 7.91 -8.51 8.92
N LEU A 101 6.96 -9.00 8.11
CA LEU A 101 7.08 -10.31 7.50
C LEU A 101 8.29 -10.36 6.57
N ILE A 102 8.51 -9.37 5.71
CA ILE A 102 9.66 -9.35 4.79
C ILE A 102 10.98 -9.37 5.55
N PHE A 103 11.07 -8.66 6.67
CA PHE A 103 12.30 -8.51 7.46
C PHE A 103 12.40 -9.48 8.66
N GLU A 104 11.42 -10.37 8.86
CA GLU A 104 11.40 -11.36 9.94
C GLU A 104 12.66 -12.24 10.03
N PRO A 105 13.31 -12.67 8.92
CA PRO A 105 14.58 -13.38 8.99
C PRO A 105 15.64 -12.63 9.80
N LEU A 106 15.70 -11.30 9.66
CA LEU A 106 16.63 -10.45 10.41
C LEU A 106 16.29 -10.45 11.91
N SER A 107 15.02 -10.27 12.25
CA SER A 107 14.57 -10.29 13.65
C SER A 107 14.86 -11.64 14.31
N ASN A 108 14.74 -12.74 13.57
CA ASN A 108 15.11 -14.08 14.05
C ASN A 108 16.61 -14.20 14.31
N MET A 109 17.44 -13.73 13.37
CA MET A 109 18.90 -13.69 13.53
C MET A 109 19.33 -12.87 14.76
N TYR A 110 18.76 -11.67 14.96
CA TYR A 110 19.08 -10.85 16.13
C TYR A 110 18.64 -11.49 17.45
N ARG A 111 17.45 -12.11 17.49
CA ARG A 111 16.96 -12.82 18.68
C ARG A 111 17.90 -13.99 19.05
N MET A 112 18.40 -14.73 18.07
CA MET A 112 19.39 -15.80 18.31
C MET A 112 20.69 -15.26 18.93
N LYS A 113 21.16 -14.10 18.48
CA LYS A 113 22.36 -13.44 19.03
C LYS A 113 22.16 -12.98 20.47
N GLN A 114 20.96 -12.48 20.80
CA GLN A 114 20.65 -11.99 22.14
C GLN A 114 20.38 -13.11 23.15
N SER A 115 19.70 -14.18 22.73
CA SER A 115 19.33 -15.30 23.62
C SER A 115 20.54 -16.13 24.06
N ASN A 116 21.62 -16.13 23.28
CA ASN A 116 22.84 -16.82 23.64
C ASN A 116 24.08 -16.01 23.24
N LYS A 117 24.67 -15.30 24.22
CA LYS A 117 25.86 -14.43 24.05
C LYS A 117 27.10 -15.16 23.48
N LYS A 118 27.10 -16.50 23.43
CA LYS A 118 28.17 -17.31 22.84
C LYS A 118 27.93 -17.68 21.37
N VAL A 119 26.77 -17.34 20.79
CA VAL A 119 26.48 -17.61 19.37
C VAL A 119 27.23 -16.61 18.50
N ILE A 120 28.25 -17.11 17.80
CA ILE A 120 28.94 -16.37 16.73
C ILE A 120 28.15 -16.61 15.45
N ILE A 121 27.52 -15.56 14.93
CA ILE A 121 26.88 -15.60 13.62
C ILE A 121 27.98 -15.57 12.57
N SER A 122 28.06 -16.62 11.75
CA SER A 122 28.99 -16.65 10.62
C SER A 122 28.54 -15.69 9.52
N LYS A 123 29.49 -15.13 8.77
CA LYS A 123 29.18 -14.29 7.59
C LYS A 123 28.25 -15.00 6.60
N TRP A 124 28.40 -16.31 6.45
CA TRP A 124 27.55 -17.12 5.58
C TRP A 124 26.08 -17.13 6.03
N PHE A 125 25.82 -17.29 7.33
CA PHE A 125 24.46 -17.24 7.87
C PHE A 125 23.84 -15.85 7.70
N GLU A 126 24.65 -14.81 7.92
CA GLU A 126 24.25 -13.43 7.70
C GLU A 126 23.89 -13.18 6.22
N SER A 127 24.74 -13.56 5.26
CA SER A 127 24.43 -13.49 3.82
C SER A 127 23.18 -14.28 3.45
N GLY A 128 22.98 -15.47 4.03
CA GLY A 128 21.77 -16.26 3.83
C GLY A 128 20.51 -15.55 4.32
N THR A 129 20.61 -14.83 5.45
CA THR A 129 19.51 -14.00 5.99
C THR A 129 19.17 -12.84 5.05
N TYR A 130 20.18 -12.13 4.53
CA TYR A 130 19.97 -11.08 3.52
C TYR A 130 19.28 -11.64 2.27
N ASN A 131 19.72 -12.80 1.77
CA ASN A 131 19.11 -13.43 0.60
C ASN A 131 17.63 -13.80 0.83
N GLN A 132 17.27 -14.30 2.02
CA GLN A 132 15.87 -14.56 2.34
C GLN A 132 15.01 -13.31 2.27
N ILE A 133 15.56 -12.14 2.63
CA ILE A 133 14.82 -10.87 2.58
C ILE A 133 14.61 -10.41 1.14
N ILE A 134 15.61 -10.57 0.27
CA ILE A 134 15.45 -10.36 -1.18
C ILE A 134 14.36 -11.28 -1.75
N ILE A 135 14.39 -12.57 -1.39
CA ILE A 135 13.36 -13.53 -1.80
C ILE A 135 11.95 -13.11 -1.31
N ARG A 136 11.84 -12.58 -0.08
CA ARG A 136 10.56 -12.07 0.45
C ARG A 136 10.09 -10.78 -0.24
N LEU A 137 11.02 -9.90 -0.64
CA LEU A 137 10.72 -8.72 -1.47
C LEU A 137 10.21 -9.14 -2.85
N GLN A 138 10.82 -10.16 -3.47
CA GLN A 138 10.37 -10.73 -4.74
C GLN A 138 8.97 -11.35 -4.62
N ALA A 139 8.70 -12.09 -3.54
CA ALA A 139 7.36 -12.59 -3.25
C ALA A 139 6.33 -11.47 -3.13
N TYR A 140 6.70 -10.35 -2.47
CA TYR A 140 5.84 -9.18 -2.33
C TYR A 140 5.57 -8.51 -3.69
N ALA A 141 6.60 -8.39 -4.54
CA ALA A 141 6.43 -7.89 -5.90
C ALA A 141 5.48 -8.77 -6.71
N ALA A 142 5.68 -10.09 -6.70
CA ALA A 142 4.80 -11.05 -7.38
C ALA A 142 3.36 -10.97 -6.86
N TRP A 143 3.16 -10.86 -5.54
CA TRP A 143 1.84 -10.67 -4.95
C TRP A 143 1.18 -9.36 -5.40
N CYS A 144 1.91 -8.24 -5.43
CA CYS A 144 1.39 -6.97 -5.93
C CYS A 144 0.99 -7.07 -7.41
N PHE A 145 1.88 -7.55 -8.27
CA PHE A 145 1.61 -7.72 -9.70
C PHE A 145 0.46 -8.70 -9.97
N TRP A 146 0.32 -9.73 -9.15
CA TRP A 146 -0.82 -10.63 -9.27
C TRP A 146 -2.15 -9.93 -8.97
N ASN A 147 -2.20 -9.11 -7.93
CA ASN A 147 -3.41 -8.32 -7.63
C ASN A 147 -3.70 -7.29 -8.72
N ASP A 148 -2.67 -6.62 -9.25
CA ASP A 148 -2.82 -5.72 -10.40
C ASP A 148 -3.36 -6.46 -11.63
N LYS A 149 -2.85 -7.68 -11.89
CA LYS A 149 -3.37 -8.56 -12.96
C LYS A 149 -4.87 -8.82 -12.77
N LEU A 150 -5.29 -9.27 -11.58
CA LEU A 150 -6.71 -9.53 -11.31
C LEU A 150 -7.58 -8.29 -11.47
N PHE A 151 -7.08 -7.13 -11.05
CA PHE A 151 -7.76 -5.85 -11.22
C PHE A 151 -7.96 -5.50 -12.70
N TYR A 152 -6.92 -5.64 -13.53
CA TYR A 152 -7.04 -5.39 -14.97
C TYR A 152 -7.90 -6.43 -15.70
N GLU A 153 -7.88 -7.70 -15.27
CA GLU A 153 -8.79 -8.73 -15.78
C GLU A 153 -10.26 -8.37 -15.51
N GLU A 154 -10.58 -7.90 -14.30
CA GLU A 154 -11.93 -7.45 -13.93
C GLU A 154 -12.38 -6.24 -14.75
N LEU A 155 -11.50 -5.25 -14.94
CA LEU A 155 -11.79 -4.07 -15.76
C LEU A 155 -11.92 -4.37 -17.26
N LEU A 156 -11.44 -5.55 -17.71
CA LEU A 156 -11.60 -6.05 -19.07
C LEU A 156 -12.71 -7.10 -19.19
N ASP A 157 -13.33 -7.52 -18.08
CA ASP A 157 -14.48 -8.44 -18.10
C ASP A 157 -15.63 -7.78 -18.86
N SER A 158 -16.28 -8.55 -19.71
CA SER A 158 -17.34 -8.03 -20.56
C SER A 158 -18.49 -7.46 -19.74
N ARG A 159 -18.87 -8.08 -18.61
CA ARG A 159 -19.98 -7.60 -17.77
C ARG A 159 -19.64 -6.26 -17.15
N THR A 160 -18.44 -6.12 -16.62
CA THR A 160 -17.95 -4.87 -16.01
C THR A 160 -17.84 -3.75 -17.04
N LEU A 161 -17.29 -4.04 -18.21
CA LEU A 161 -17.24 -3.08 -19.31
C LEU A 161 -18.64 -2.65 -19.78
N HIS A 162 -19.59 -3.59 -19.91
CA HIS A 162 -20.95 -3.24 -20.29
C HIS A 162 -21.62 -2.37 -19.23
N GLY A 163 -21.40 -2.64 -17.93
CA GLY A 163 -21.96 -1.82 -16.86
C GLY A 163 -21.39 -0.41 -16.78
N ILE A 164 -20.05 -0.26 -16.90
CA ILE A 164 -19.38 1.04 -16.81
C ILE A 164 -19.74 1.94 -18.00
N TRP A 165 -19.85 1.35 -19.20
CA TRP A 165 -20.03 2.09 -20.45
C TRP A 165 -21.49 2.07 -20.96
N ASP A 166 -22.46 1.71 -20.11
CA ASP A 166 -23.88 1.78 -20.45
C ASP A 166 -24.39 3.24 -20.43
N PRO A 167 -24.77 3.82 -21.57
CA PRO A 167 -25.32 5.18 -21.59
C PRO A 167 -26.76 5.26 -21.06
N GLU A 168 -27.50 4.15 -21.00
CA GLU A 168 -28.94 4.20 -20.78
C GLU A 168 -29.34 4.77 -19.41
N PRO A 169 -28.66 4.45 -18.29
CA PRO A 169 -28.92 5.11 -17.00
C PRO A 169 -28.74 6.63 -17.08
N ALA A 170 -27.68 7.12 -17.74
CA ALA A 170 -27.42 8.54 -17.89
C ALA A 170 -28.48 9.23 -18.78
N LYS A 171 -28.89 8.58 -19.87
CA LYS A 171 -29.97 9.08 -20.74
C LYS A 171 -31.31 9.15 -20.03
N GLN A 172 -31.64 8.15 -19.22
CA GLN A 172 -32.87 8.14 -18.42
C GLN A 172 -32.91 9.36 -17.50
N ILE A 173 -31.79 9.69 -16.85
CA ILE A 173 -31.67 10.89 -16.00
C ILE A 173 -31.80 12.17 -16.84
N LEU A 174 -31.13 12.26 -18.00
CA LEU A 174 -31.18 13.46 -18.86
C LEU A 174 -32.56 13.75 -19.45
N ASN A 175 -33.32 12.69 -19.76
CA ASN A 175 -34.63 12.79 -20.38
C ASN A 175 -35.75 13.12 -19.38
N ASP A 176 -35.47 13.07 -18.07
CA ASP A 176 -36.39 13.41 -16.99
C ASP A 176 -35.87 14.67 -16.26
N PRO A 177 -36.50 15.85 -16.46
CA PRO A 177 -36.07 17.09 -15.83
C PRO A 177 -36.07 17.07 -14.30
N ASP A 178 -36.98 16.32 -13.69
CA ASP A 178 -37.08 16.20 -12.23
C ASP A 178 -35.95 15.33 -11.70
N MET A 179 -35.70 14.17 -12.34
CA MET A 179 -34.54 13.34 -12.01
C MET A 179 -33.22 14.05 -12.26
N LEU A 180 -33.08 14.79 -13.36
CA LEU A 180 -31.88 15.57 -13.65
C LEU A 180 -31.66 16.68 -12.60
N SER A 181 -32.72 17.35 -12.16
CA SER A 181 -32.67 18.36 -11.10
C SER A 181 -32.23 17.75 -9.77
N VAL A 182 -32.81 16.60 -9.39
CA VAL A 182 -32.42 15.86 -8.20
C VAL A 182 -30.97 15.37 -8.29
N HIS A 183 -30.58 14.78 -9.42
CA HIS A 183 -29.21 14.32 -9.65
C HIS A 183 -28.22 15.47 -9.54
N LYS A 184 -28.48 16.61 -10.20
CA LYS A 184 -27.62 17.80 -10.14
C LYS A 184 -27.44 18.32 -8.72
N LYS A 185 -28.49 18.26 -7.89
CA LYS A 185 -28.43 18.68 -6.49
C LYS A 185 -27.64 17.71 -5.61
N ILE A 186 -27.71 16.41 -5.87
CA ILE A 186 -27.10 15.38 -5.01
C ILE A 186 -25.66 15.06 -5.44
N TYR A 187 -25.45 14.81 -6.74
CA TYR A 187 -24.20 14.29 -7.29
C TYR A 187 -23.42 15.33 -8.10
N GLY A 188 -23.98 16.53 -8.30
CA GLY A 188 -23.42 17.53 -9.18
C GLY A 188 -23.81 17.34 -10.65
N PRO A 189 -23.24 18.14 -11.57
CA PRO A 189 -23.58 18.06 -12.98
C PRO A 189 -23.33 16.64 -13.53
N LEU A 190 -24.29 16.14 -14.31
CA LEU A 190 -24.12 14.87 -15.02
C LEU A 190 -23.18 15.10 -16.21
N ASP A 191 -21.89 14.93 -15.96
CA ASP A 191 -20.82 15.01 -16.97
C ASP A 191 -20.56 13.61 -17.53
N ILE A 192 -21.53 13.10 -18.30
CA ILE A 192 -21.44 11.79 -18.94
C ILE A 192 -21.57 11.96 -20.45
N GLU A 193 -20.59 11.39 -21.16
CA GLU A 193 -20.69 11.17 -22.59
C GLU A 193 -21.88 10.26 -22.88
N THR A 194 -22.85 10.72 -23.67
CA THR A 194 -24.03 9.91 -24.04
C THR A 194 -24.07 9.58 -25.52
N ASN A 195 -23.16 10.17 -26.31
CA ASN A 195 -22.96 9.83 -27.69
C ASN A 195 -22.38 8.42 -27.79
N LYS A 196 -23.12 7.51 -28.43
CA LYS A 196 -22.71 6.11 -28.60
C LYS A 196 -21.37 5.96 -29.33
N ALA A 197 -21.05 6.86 -30.27
CA ALA A 197 -19.79 6.80 -31.01
C ALA A 197 -18.59 7.20 -30.12
N GLU A 198 -18.73 8.28 -29.36
CA GLU A 198 -17.68 8.80 -28.48
C GLU A 198 -17.44 7.88 -27.27
N LEU A 199 -18.52 7.31 -26.71
CA LEU A 199 -18.43 6.25 -25.70
C LEU A 199 -17.71 5.03 -26.25
N LYS A 200 -18.02 4.60 -27.47
CA LYS A 200 -17.35 3.45 -28.10
C LYS A 200 -15.86 3.74 -28.29
N GLU A 201 -15.49 4.92 -28.77
CA GLU A 201 -14.10 5.31 -28.94
C GLU A 201 -13.35 5.35 -27.60
N SER A 202 -13.93 6.00 -26.59
CA SER A 202 -13.34 6.11 -25.26
C SER A 202 -13.19 4.74 -24.58
N ARG A 203 -14.19 3.87 -24.75
CA ARG A 203 -14.13 2.47 -24.32
C ARG A 203 -12.97 1.73 -24.99
N LEU A 204 -12.83 1.83 -26.30
CA LEU A 204 -11.74 1.16 -27.03
C LEU A 204 -10.35 1.64 -26.56
N LYS A 205 -10.18 2.95 -26.35
CA LYS A 205 -8.93 3.51 -25.80
C LYS A 205 -8.63 2.99 -24.38
N MET A 206 -9.65 2.93 -23.52
CA MET A 206 -9.51 2.40 -22.17
C MET A 206 -9.20 0.89 -22.17
N GLU A 207 -9.87 0.12 -23.02
CA GLU A 207 -9.59 -1.31 -23.21
C GLU A 207 -8.16 -1.54 -23.69
N GLU A 208 -7.69 -0.77 -24.68
CA GLU A 208 -6.30 -0.83 -25.15
C GLU A 208 -5.30 -0.53 -24.03
N PHE A 209 -5.54 0.53 -23.28
CA PHE A 209 -4.73 0.91 -22.12
C PHE A 209 -4.65 -0.24 -21.10
N TYR A 210 -5.79 -0.81 -20.68
CA TYR A 210 -5.78 -1.91 -19.69
C TYR A 210 -5.17 -3.20 -20.26
N ARG A 211 -5.36 -3.52 -21.54
CA ARG A 211 -4.71 -4.68 -22.18
C ARG A 211 -3.18 -4.52 -22.18
N GLU A 212 -2.68 -3.31 -22.40
CA GLU A 212 -1.25 -3.03 -22.32
C GLU A 212 -0.72 -3.19 -20.88
N LYS A 213 -1.44 -2.65 -19.89
CA LYS A 213 -1.10 -2.80 -18.46
C LYS A 213 -1.10 -4.28 -18.05
N LEU A 214 -2.12 -5.04 -18.44
CA LEU A 214 -2.23 -6.48 -18.19
C LEU A 214 -1.06 -7.22 -18.82
N LYS A 215 -0.80 -7.02 -20.13
CA LYS A 215 0.31 -7.66 -20.85
C LYS A 215 1.66 -7.37 -20.21
N ARG A 216 1.94 -6.12 -19.79
CA ARG A 216 3.18 -5.79 -19.08
C ARG A 216 3.28 -6.55 -17.75
N THR A 217 2.20 -6.56 -16.97
CA THR A 217 2.15 -7.22 -15.66
C THR A 217 2.38 -8.73 -15.79
N GLU A 218 1.79 -9.36 -16.81
CA GLU A 218 2.01 -10.77 -17.12
C GLU A 218 3.46 -11.06 -17.49
N VAL A 219 4.08 -10.24 -18.35
CA VAL A 219 5.51 -10.37 -18.69
C VAL A 219 6.39 -10.21 -17.45
N TRP A 220 6.07 -9.28 -16.55
CA TRP A 220 6.82 -9.09 -15.30
C TRP A 220 6.67 -10.27 -14.35
N LEU A 221 5.49 -10.89 -14.25
CA LEU A 221 5.27 -12.10 -13.47
C LEU A 221 6.06 -13.32 -14.00
N GLU A 222 6.43 -13.33 -15.29
CA GLU A 222 7.32 -14.34 -15.88
C GLU A 222 8.81 -14.07 -15.64
N TYR A 223 9.17 -12.99 -14.94
CA TYR A 223 10.56 -12.72 -14.61
C TYR A 223 11.15 -13.87 -13.77
N PRO A 224 12.39 -14.36 -14.03
CA PRO A 224 12.89 -15.60 -13.45
C PRO A 224 12.76 -15.73 -11.93
N SER A 225 13.01 -14.66 -11.18
CA SER A 225 12.90 -14.67 -9.71
C SER A 225 11.45 -14.65 -9.17
N LEU A 226 10.46 -14.37 -10.03
CA LEU A 226 9.03 -14.28 -9.67
C LEU A 226 8.23 -15.52 -10.04
N VAL A 227 8.67 -16.32 -11.01
CA VAL A 227 7.92 -17.47 -11.54
C VAL A 227 7.49 -18.45 -10.44
N GLN A 228 8.37 -18.75 -9.47
CA GLN A 228 8.02 -19.63 -8.35
C GLN A 228 6.88 -19.07 -7.48
N TRP A 229 6.85 -17.76 -7.29
CA TRP A 229 5.83 -17.08 -6.48
C TRP A 229 4.51 -16.99 -7.22
N LYS A 230 4.55 -16.72 -8.53
CA LYS A 230 3.38 -16.80 -9.41
C LYS A 230 2.73 -18.19 -9.33
N LYS A 231 3.51 -19.27 -9.50
CA LYS A 231 3.02 -20.65 -9.40
C LYS A 231 2.41 -20.94 -8.03
N LYS A 232 3.07 -20.51 -6.94
CA LYS A 232 2.55 -20.67 -5.59
C LYS A 232 1.19 -19.96 -5.41
N ILE A 233 1.04 -18.73 -5.92
CA ILE A 233 -0.23 -18.01 -5.89
C ILE A 233 -1.32 -18.76 -6.68
N GLU A 234 -1.00 -19.27 -7.87
CA GLU A 234 -1.91 -20.06 -8.69
C GLU A 234 -2.38 -21.34 -7.98
N GLU A 235 -1.48 -22.04 -7.30
CA GLU A 235 -1.77 -23.23 -6.51
C GLU A 235 -2.67 -22.92 -5.31
N LEU A 236 -2.38 -21.84 -4.57
CA LEU A 236 -3.20 -21.39 -3.45
C LEU A 236 -4.61 -21.00 -3.90
N ARG A 237 -4.77 -20.41 -5.09
CA ARG A 237 -6.09 -20.00 -5.62
C ARG A 237 -7.00 -21.18 -5.97
N LYS A 238 -6.42 -22.34 -6.27
CA LYS A 238 -7.18 -23.57 -6.55
C LYS A 238 -7.81 -24.17 -5.30
N LYS A 239 -7.36 -23.78 -4.10
CA LYS A 239 -7.90 -24.26 -2.83
C LYS A 239 -9.17 -23.47 -2.47
N PRO A 240 -10.21 -24.11 -1.90
CA PRO A 240 -11.46 -23.43 -1.50
C PRO A 240 -11.33 -22.54 -0.25
N ASP A 241 -10.12 -22.09 0.07
CA ASP A 241 -9.70 -21.74 1.42
C ASP A 241 -9.73 -20.23 1.74
N GLY A 242 -10.52 -19.47 0.97
CA GLY A 242 -10.69 -18.03 1.15
C GLY A 242 -9.65 -17.18 0.41
N PRO A 243 -9.57 -15.86 0.72
CA PRO A 243 -8.70 -14.94 -0.01
C PRO A 243 -7.21 -15.18 0.27
N ILE A 244 -6.38 -15.03 -0.76
CA ILE A 244 -4.92 -15.17 -0.66
C ILE A 244 -4.32 -13.86 -0.13
N THR A 245 -3.85 -13.89 1.11
CA THR A 245 -3.09 -12.76 1.68
C THR A 245 -1.59 -12.94 1.43
N PHE A 246 -0.83 -11.85 1.55
CA PHE A 246 0.64 -11.89 1.44
C PHE A 246 1.26 -12.88 2.44
N PHE A 247 0.70 -12.98 3.65
CA PHE A 247 1.17 -13.89 4.70
C PHE A 247 1.10 -15.37 4.29
N THR A 248 0.05 -15.73 3.53
CA THR A 248 -0.21 -17.10 3.06
C THR A 248 0.88 -17.60 2.11
N LEU A 249 1.67 -16.71 1.51
CA LEU A 249 2.83 -17.08 0.70
C LEU A 249 3.97 -17.69 1.51
N PHE A 250 4.00 -17.54 2.83
CA PHE A 250 5.05 -18.08 3.69
C PHE A 250 4.53 -19.13 4.66
N ASP A 251 3.29 -18.97 5.10
CA ASP A 251 2.62 -19.90 6.00
C ASP A 251 1.13 -19.99 5.66
N GLU A 252 0.70 -21.14 5.12
CA GLU A 252 -0.69 -21.37 4.72
C GLU A 252 -1.68 -21.33 5.91
N SER A 253 -1.21 -21.49 7.15
CA SER A 253 -2.04 -21.34 8.35
C SER A 253 -2.37 -19.87 8.64
N VAL A 254 -1.59 -18.93 8.11
CA VAL A 254 -1.73 -17.48 8.31
C VAL A 254 -2.50 -16.88 7.13
N LYS A 255 -3.81 -17.10 7.11
CA LYS A 255 -4.72 -16.67 6.02
C LYS A 255 -5.30 -15.26 6.19
N SER A 256 -4.96 -14.55 7.26
CA SER A 256 -5.54 -13.24 7.57
C SER A 256 -4.67 -12.43 8.52
N VAL A 257 -4.85 -11.11 8.54
CA VAL A 257 -4.26 -10.18 9.53
C VAL A 257 -4.47 -10.66 10.97
N PRO A 258 -5.70 -11.03 11.41
CA PRO A 258 -5.91 -11.56 12.75
C PRO A 258 -5.06 -12.81 13.09
N LYS A 259 -4.85 -13.71 12.12
CA LYS A 259 -3.97 -14.88 12.30
C LYS A 259 -2.50 -14.45 12.35
N ARG A 260 -2.07 -13.48 11.53
CA ARG A 260 -0.71 -12.93 11.58
C ARG A 260 -0.43 -12.32 12.94
N LEU A 261 -1.34 -11.50 13.46
CA LEU A 261 -1.20 -10.89 14.79
C LEU A 261 -1.13 -11.93 15.91
N CYS A 262 -1.88 -13.03 15.79
CA CYS A 262 -1.78 -14.16 16.72
C CYS A 262 -0.40 -14.82 16.66
N SER A 263 0.21 -14.95 15.47
CA SER A 263 1.54 -15.58 15.32
C SER A 263 2.70 -14.76 15.89
N VAL A 264 2.47 -13.48 16.21
CA VAL A 264 3.48 -12.56 16.76
C VAL A 264 3.09 -12.02 18.14
N ASP A 265 2.10 -12.62 18.81
CA ASP A 265 1.59 -12.21 20.13
C ASP A 265 1.08 -10.75 20.21
N LEU A 266 0.60 -10.21 19.08
CA LEU A 266 0.05 -8.85 18.97
C LEU A 266 -1.47 -8.86 18.72
N ARG A 267 -2.19 -9.90 19.16
CA ARG A 267 -3.62 -10.04 18.90
C ARG A 267 -4.45 -8.86 19.43
N PHE A 268 -3.99 -8.20 20.49
CA PHE A 268 -4.63 -7.01 21.05
C PHE A 268 -4.73 -5.85 20.06
N ALA A 269 -3.82 -5.75 19.08
CA ALA A 269 -3.84 -4.70 18.05
C ALA A 269 -4.93 -4.91 16.99
N TYR A 270 -5.62 -6.05 16.99
CA TYR A 270 -6.63 -6.36 15.98
C TYR A 270 -7.86 -5.44 16.07
N ALA A 271 -8.19 -4.92 17.26
CA ALA A 271 -9.30 -3.99 17.43
C ALA A 271 -9.09 -2.72 16.59
N SER A 272 -7.92 -2.08 16.69
CA SER A 272 -7.59 -0.89 15.90
C SER A 272 -7.59 -1.15 14.39
N TYR A 273 -7.14 -2.34 13.96
CA TYR A 273 -7.24 -2.76 12.56
C TYR A 273 -8.69 -2.87 12.09
N MET A 274 -9.54 -3.51 12.90
CA MET A 274 -10.95 -3.71 12.60
C MET A 274 -11.72 -2.40 12.54
N GLU A 275 -11.44 -1.46 13.45
CA GLU A 275 -12.07 -0.13 13.45
C GLU A 275 -11.86 0.59 12.12
N GLY A 276 -10.60 0.73 11.69
CA GLY A 276 -10.30 1.34 10.40
C GLY A 276 -10.89 0.56 9.21
N SER A 277 -10.94 -0.77 9.28
CA SER A 277 -11.57 -1.59 8.23
C SER A 277 -13.07 -1.35 8.13
N MET A 278 -13.77 -1.24 9.26
CA MET A 278 -15.21 -0.98 9.27
C MET A 278 -15.53 0.40 8.69
N LEU A 279 -14.69 1.41 8.97
CA LEU A 279 -14.81 2.76 8.42
C LEU A 279 -14.61 2.79 6.91
N ILE A 280 -13.55 2.15 6.40
CA ILE A 280 -13.27 2.10 4.95
C ILE A 280 -14.44 1.46 4.19
N HIS A 281 -15.06 0.42 4.76
CA HIS A 281 -16.21 -0.24 4.15
C HIS A 281 -17.57 0.41 4.46
N GLY A 282 -17.60 1.51 5.22
CA GLY A 282 -18.85 2.19 5.59
C GLY A 282 -19.79 1.34 6.47
N SER A 283 -19.25 0.34 7.17
CA SER A 283 -20.01 -0.67 7.92
C SER A 283 -20.16 -0.36 9.41
N THR A 284 -20.10 0.92 9.79
CA THR A 284 -20.17 1.38 11.19
C THR A 284 -20.90 2.71 11.35
N ILE A 285 -21.86 2.76 12.28
CA ILE A 285 -22.54 3.99 12.71
C ILE A 285 -21.83 4.56 13.94
N ASP A 286 -21.49 3.70 14.90
CA ASP A 286 -20.91 4.10 16.20
C ASP A 286 -19.56 4.81 16.07
N GLN A 287 -18.78 4.55 15.01
CA GLN A 287 -17.51 5.23 14.80
C GLN A 287 -17.63 6.55 14.04
N LEU A 288 -18.80 6.85 13.48
CA LEU A 288 -19.09 8.08 12.74
C LEU A 288 -20.05 9.01 13.50
N MET A 289 -20.72 8.52 14.55
CA MET A 289 -21.68 9.27 15.34
C MET A 289 -21.30 9.20 16.82
N GLN A 290 -21.23 10.34 17.48
CA GLN A 290 -21.21 10.41 18.94
C GLN A 290 -22.65 10.33 19.44
N ILE A 291 -22.93 9.32 20.27
CA ILE A 291 -24.23 9.08 20.88
C ILE A 291 -24.13 9.43 22.36
N ASP A 292 -24.87 10.45 22.77
CA ASP A 292 -25.08 10.88 24.15
C ASP A 292 -26.52 10.53 24.59
N GLU A 293 -26.88 10.68 25.86
CA GLU A 293 -28.15 10.19 26.44
C GLU A 293 -29.40 10.59 25.65
N LYS A 294 -29.38 11.75 24.99
CA LYS A 294 -30.51 12.27 24.19
C LYS A 294 -30.09 12.95 22.89
N LYS A 295 -28.82 12.80 22.47
CA LYS A 295 -28.27 13.52 21.31
C LYS A 295 -27.39 12.60 20.49
N ILE A 296 -27.48 12.72 19.16
CA ILE A 296 -26.59 12.05 18.23
C ILE A 296 -26.00 13.12 17.32
N PHE A 297 -24.67 13.18 17.21
CA PHE A 297 -24.00 14.13 16.33
C PHE A 297 -22.83 13.47 15.58
N PRO A 298 -22.53 13.89 14.34
CA PRO A 298 -21.42 13.34 13.58
C PRO A 298 -20.08 13.55 14.29
N SER A 299 -19.27 12.51 14.37
CA SER A 299 -17.93 12.49 14.98
C SER A 299 -16.88 12.29 13.90
N PHE A 300 -16.54 13.39 13.19
CA PHE A 300 -15.51 13.38 12.14
C PHE A 300 -14.32 14.30 12.45
N ILE A 301 -14.51 15.27 13.35
CA ILE A 301 -13.46 16.14 13.89
C ILE A 301 -13.06 15.61 15.27
N GLY A 302 -11.77 15.39 15.47
CA GLY A 302 -11.21 15.09 16.78
C GLY A 302 -10.80 16.34 17.53
N SER A 303 -10.50 16.16 18.80
CA SER A 303 -9.68 17.14 19.52
C SER A 303 -8.28 17.23 18.91
N GLU A 304 -7.60 18.35 19.15
CA GLU A 304 -6.19 18.53 18.79
C GLU A 304 -5.34 17.40 19.39
N GLU A 305 -5.50 17.10 20.68
CA GLU A 305 -4.79 16.01 21.38
C GLU A 305 -4.97 14.64 20.70
N THR A 306 -6.21 14.27 20.37
CA THR A 306 -6.47 13.00 19.65
C THR A 306 -5.88 12.99 18.25
N SER A 307 -5.80 14.14 17.58
CA SER A 307 -5.24 14.28 16.24
C SER A 307 -3.72 14.18 16.27
N GLU A 308 -3.09 14.84 17.24
CA GLU A 308 -1.65 14.74 17.49
C GLU A 308 -1.23 13.31 17.84
N SER A 309 -1.96 12.64 18.74
CA SER A 309 -1.71 11.23 19.10
C SER A 309 -1.83 10.31 17.87
N SER A 310 -2.88 10.46 17.07
CA SER A 310 -3.07 9.65 15.86
C SER A 310 -1.98 9.89 14.82
N ALA A 311 -1.57 11.15 14.62
CA ALA A 311 -0.46 11.51 13.74
C ALA A 311 0.87 10.92 14.23
N ALA A 312 1.14 10.98 15.54
CA ALA A 312 2.35 10.39 16.14
C ALA A 312 2.39 8.86 15.97
N GLN A 313 1.25 8.17 16.10
CA GLN A 313 1.16 6.72 15.87
C GLN A 313 1.45 6.34 14.40
N ILE A 314 0.91 7.11 13.44
CA ILE A 314 1.21 6.91 12.01
C ILE A 314 2.69 7.19 11.75
N SER A 315 3.22 8.29 12.28
CA SER A 315 4.64 8.64 12.16
C SER A 315 5.54 7.50 12.66
N SER A 316 5.28 6.98 13.86
CA SER A 316 5.99 5.84 14.44
C SER A 316 5.92 4.58 13.57
N THR A 317 4.72 4.26 13.07
CA THR A 317 4.49 3.08 12.20
C THR A 317 5.26 3.20 10.89
N CYS A 318 5.18 4.36 10.23
CA CYS A 318 5.92 4.63 8.99
C CYS A 318 7.43 4.67 9.23
N ASN A 319 7.89 5.30 10.31
CA ASN A 319 9.30 5.32 10.68
C ASN A 319 9.86 3.90 10.86
N LYS A 320 9.10 3.01 11.50
CA LYS A 320 9.49 1.59 11.61
C LYS A 320 9.67 0.94 10.24
N ILE A 321 8.78 1.20 9.28
CA ILE A 321 8.93 0.72 7.89
C ILE A 321 10.22 1.30 7.28
N PHE A 322 10.45 2.61 7.41
CA PHE A 322 11.65 3.26 6.86
C PHE A 322 12.94 2.76 7.47
N VAL A 323 12.99 2.53 8.79
CA VAL A 323 14.16 1.93 9.46
C VAL A 323 14.45 0.54 8.89
N LEU A 324 13.43 -0.31 8.73
CA LEU A 324 13.62 -1.63 8.13
C LEU A 324 14.10 -1.53 6.68
N LEU A 325 13.50 -0.65 5.88
CA LEU A 325 13.93 -0.40 4.50
C LEU A 325 15.36 0.15 4.42
N TYR A 326 15.76 1.03 5.36
CA TYR A 326 17.09 1.64 5.43
C TYR A 326 18.16 0.60 5.74
N ILE A 327 17.93 -0.28 6.73
CA ILE A 327 18.86 -1.35 7.11
C ILE A 327 19.24 -2.22 5.89
N PHE A 328 18.29 -2.47 4.99
CA PHE A 328 18.50 -3.33 3.81
C PHE A 328 18.72 -2.58 2.51
N ARG A 329 18.76 -1.26 2.55
CA ARG A 329 18.93 -0.44 1.36
C ARG A 329 20.18 -0.87 0.59
N ASN A 330 21.31 -1.05 1.27
CA ASN A 330 22.55 -1.47 0.62
C ASN A 330 22.43 -2.86 -0.03
N SER A 331 21.75 -3.81 0.62
CA SER A 331 21.53 -5.16 0.09
C SER A 331 20.57 -5.20 -1.10
N VAL A 332 19.73 -4.17 -1.30
CA VAL A 332 18.77 -4.09 -2.41
C VAL A 332 19.32 -3.24 -3.57
N TRP A 333 20.00 -2.13 -3.24
CA TRP A 333 20.42 -1.11 -4.20
C TRP A 333 21.90 -1.18 -4.56
N ASN A 334 22.76 -1.70 -3.67
CA ASN A 334 24.20 -1.81 -3.87
C ASN A 334 24.69 -3.24 -4.10
N LEU A 335 23.80 -4.17 -4.47
CA LEU A 335 24.24 -5.40 -5.13
C LEU A 335 24.99 -4.96 -6.38
N GLN A 336 26.31 -5.14 -6.38
CA GLN A 336 27.06 -5.16 -7.63
C GLN A 336 26.38 -6.22 -8.50
N ASP A 337 26.07 -5.87 -9.74
CA ASP A 337 25.68 -6.84 -10.77
C ASP A 337 26.89 -7.79 -10.92
N ASN A 338 27.01 -8.78 -10.04
CA ASN A 338 27.93 -9.91 -10.18
C ASN A 338 27.21 -10.96 -11.04
N GLU A 339 27.00 -10.60 -12.31
CA GLU A 339 26.58 -11.47 -13.42
C GLU A 339 27.31 -10.84 -14.64
N GLU A 340 28.42 -11.37 -15.17
CA GLU A 340 28.63 -12.72 -15.77
C GLU A 340 27.46 -13.21 -16.62
#